data_AF-A0A6B7Q278-F1
#
_entry.id   AF-A0A6B7Q278-F1
#
_cell.length_a   1.000
_cell.length_b   1.000
_cell.length_c   1.000
_cell.angle_alpha   90.00
_cell.angle_beta   90.00
_cell.angle_gamma   90.00
#
_symmetry.space_group_name_H-M   'P 1'
#
loop_
_entity.id
_entity.type
_entity.pdbx_description
1 polymer ?
#
loop_
_entity_poly.entity_id
_entity_poly.type
_entity_poly.pdbx_seq_one_letter_code
_entity_poly.pdbx_strand_id
1 'polypeptide(L)'
;MTTEHSFRGYYSRMGDYLFPVHPDNSYYDAEARQYISELLHRHAGNINSAREFLALLETFVPESVQHSIDNPSWSTGKQIERLNMAKGLIESRVRERFGSEFSGDITP
;
A
#
# COMPACT_ATOMS: atom_id res chain seq x y z
N MET A 1 4.44 3.15 -31.65
CA MET A 1 5.25 2.49 -30.61
C MET A 1 4.80 3.04 -29.28
N THR A 2 4.02 2.27 -28.52
CA THR A 2 3.68 2.62 -27.13
C THR A 2 4.90 2.26 -26.28
N THR A 3 5.58 3.27 -25.74
CA THR A 3 6.64 3.09 -24.76
C THR A 3 6.04 2.34 -23.57
N GLU A 4 6.47 1.11 -23.32
CA GLU A 4 6.07 0.37 -22.13
C GLU A 4 6.58 1.13 -20.90
N HIS A 5 5.67 1.73 -20.14
CA HIS A 5 6.02 2.40 -18.89
C HIS A 5 6.25 1.32 -17.83
N SER A 6 7.51 0.96 -17.60
CA SER A 6 7.88 0.01 -16.56
C SER A 6 7.94 0.72 -15.21
N PHE A 7 7.00 0.42 -14.32
CA PHE A 7 7.03 0.90 -12.93
C PHE A 7 8.10 0.15 -12.13
N ARG A 8 8.80 0.86 -11.24
CA ARG A 8 9.86 0.28 -10.44
C ARG A 8 9.27 -0.65 -9.37
N GLY A 9 9.74 -1.89 -9.33
CA GLY A 9 9.41 -2.80 -8.23
C GLY A 9 10.16 -2.40 -6.96
N TYR A 10 9.42 -2.24 -5.86
CA TYR A 10 10.02 -1.96 -4.55
C TYR A 10 9.88 -3.19 -3.64
N TYR A 11 10.81 -3.29 -2.68
CA TYR A 11 10.81 -4.35 -1.68
C TYR A 11 10.92 -3.75 -0.28
N SER A 12 10.11 -4.24 0.66
CA SER A 12 10.18 -3.85 2.05
C SER A 12 9.90 -5.02 2.98
N ARG A 13 10.63 -5.06 4.10
CA ARG A 13 10.40 -6.06 5.16
C ARG A 13 9.00 -5.95 5.77
N MET A 14 8.46 -4.73 5.86
CA MET A 14 7.11 -4.50 6.37
C MET A 14 6.05 -5.05 5.41
N GLY A 15 6.25 -4.90 4.10
CA GLY A 15 5.40 -5.54 3.08
C GLY A 15 5.34 -7.05 3.27
N ASP A 16 6.50 -7.70 3.38
CA ASP A 16 6.57 -9.15 3.59
C ASP A 16 6.00 -9.60 4.95
N TYR A 17 6.19 -8.79 5.99
CA TYR A 17 5.66 -9.09 7.32
C TYR A 17 4.11 -9.06 7.34
N LEU A 18 3.52 -8.05 6.71
CA LEU A 18 2.06 -7.89 6.64
C LEU A 18 1.42 -8.83 5.61
N PHE A 19 2.15 -9.19 4.55
CA PHE A 19 1.67 -9.97 3.43
C PHE A 19 2.71 -11.01 3.02
N PRO A 20 2.92 -12.07 3.81
CA PRO A 20 3.95 -13.07 3.55
C PRO A 20 3.77 -13.72 2.17
N VAL A 21 4.88 -14.02 1.49
CA VAL A 21 4.88 -14.68 0.19
C VAL A 21 4.42 -16.13 0.36
N HIS A 22 3.23 -16.48 -0.15
CA HIS A 22 2.79 -17.86 -0.32
C HIS A 22 2.50 -18.19 -1.79
N PRO A 23 2.58 -19.48 -2.18
CA PRO A 23 2.25 -19.94 -3.52
C PRO A 23 0.83 -19.56 -3.96
N ASP A 24 -0.10 -19.51 -3.01
CA ASP A 24 -1.50 -19.18 -3.22
C ASP A 24 -1.82 -17.70 -2.99
N ASN A 25 -0.79 -16.83 -3.01
CA ASN A 25 -1.02 -15.41 -2.75
C ASN A 25 -1.98 -14.80 -3.76
N SER A 26 -3.00 -14.14 -3.23
CA SER A 26 -3.92 -13.38 -4.04
C SER A 26 -3.16 -12.29 -4.81
N TYR A 27 -3.64 -11.95 -6.00
CA TYR A 27 -3.16 -10.79 -6.75
C TYR A 27 -3.16 -9.52 -5.88
N TYR A 28 -4.18 -9.35 -5.03
CA TYR A 28 -4.32 -8.21 -4.13
C TYR A 28 -3.27 -8.19 -3.00
N ASP A 29 -2.81 -9.33 -2.52
CA ASP A 29 -1.73 -9.43 -1.52
C ASP A 29 -0.37 -9.06 -2.11
N ALA A 30 -0.16 -9.35 -3.40
CA ALA A 30 1.03 -8.89 -4.13
C ALA A 30 0.98 -7.37 -4.39
N GLU A 31 -0.18 -6.85 -4.80
CA GLU A 31 -0.40 -5.43 -5.07
C GLU A 31 -0.26 -4.59 -3.79
N ALA A 32 -0.85 -5.03 -2.67
CA ALA A 32 -0.69 -4.41 -1.37
C ALA A 32 0.78 -4.32 -0.91
N ARG A 33 1.57 -5.37 -1.14
CA ARG A 33 3.02 -5.35 -0.85
C ARG A 33 3.78 -4.31 -1.65
N GLN A 34 3.48 -4.20 -2.93
CA GLN A 34 4.12 -3.22 -3.79
C GLN A 34 3.79 -1.80 -3.29
N TYR A 35 2.53 -1.54 -2.93
CA TYR A 35 2.11 -0.24 -2.40
C TYR A 35 2.79 0.10 -1.06
N ILE A 36 2.89 -0.85 -0.13
CA ILE A 36 3.62 -0.66 1.13
C ILE A 36 5.09 -0.33 0.84
N SER A 37 5.72 -1.09 -0.06
CA SER A 37 7.14 -0.95 -0.37
C SER A 37 7.44 0.38 -1.05
N GLU A 38 6.57 0.83 -1.95
CA GLU A 38 6.68 2.12 -2.60
C GLU A 38 6.46 3.27 -1.61
N LEU A 39 5.45 3.19 -0.75
CA LEU A 39 5.20 4.18 0.30
C LEU A 39 6.43 4.33 1.21
N LEU A 40 6.97 3.22 1.71
CA LEU A 40 8.17 3.23 2.55
C LEU A 40 9.38 3.80 1.80
N HIS A 41 9.54 3.48 0.52
CA HIS A 41 10.62 4.02 -0.29
C HIS A 41 10.52 5.55 -0.42
N ARG A 42 9.34 6.10 -0.71
CA ARG A 42 9.12 7.55 -0.83
C ARG A 42 9.43 8.31 0.46
N HIS A 43 9.23 7.67 1.61
CA HIS A 43 9.54 8.24 2.93
C HIS A 43 10.92 7.81 3.47
N ALA A 44 11.78 7.21 2.63
CA ALA A 44 13.11 6.70 3.01
C ALA A 44 13.10 5.75 4.22
N GLY A 45 11.98 5.06 4.47
CA GLY A 45 11.77 4.22 5.65
C GLY A 45 11.64 4.99 6.98
N ASN A 46 11.59 6.32 6.97
CA ASN A 46 11.43 7.16 8.15
C ASN A 46 9.97 7.24 8.60
N ILE A 47 9.39 6.09 8.96
CA ILE A 47 8.05 5.99 9.55
C ILE A 47 8.22 5.37 10.93
N ASN A 48 7.80 6.10 11.96
CA ASN A 48 8.15 5.81 13.35
C ASN A 48 7.03 5.11 14.13
N SER A 49 5.83 4.99 13.55
CA SER A 49 4.70 4.31 14.17
C SER A 49 3.71 3.76 13.13
N ALA A 50 2.89 2.79 13.53
CA ALA A 50 1.78 2.29 12.72
C ALA A 50 0.73 3.38 12.46
N ARG A 51 0.54 4.31 13.41
CA ARG A 51 -0.38 5.44 13.24
C ARG A 51 0.10 6.41 12.15
N GLU A 52 1.38 6.75 12.15
CA GLU A 52 2.00 7.56 11.09
C GLU A 52 1.91 6.85 9.73
N PHE A 53 2.19 5.55 9.70
CA PHE A 53 2.06 4.74 8.49
C PHE A 53 0.64 4.83 7.88
N LEU A 54 -0.40 4.66 8.70
CA LEU A 54 -1.79 4.71 8.23
C LEU A 54 -2.18 6.11 7.71
N ALA A 55 -1.72 7.18 8.35
CA ALA A 55 -1.97 8.54 7.89
C ALA A 55 -1.32 8.80 6.51
N LEU A 56 -0.11 8.27 6.28
CA LEU A 56 0.53 8.34 4.97
C LEU A 56 -0.21 7.49 3.93
N LEU A 57 -0.66 6.30 4.31
CA LEU A 57 -1.41 5.39 3.44
C LEU A 57 -2.71 6.02 2.90
N GLU A 58 -3.41 6.80 3.74
CA GLU A 58 -4.66 7.46 3.37
C GLU A 58 -4.51 8.33 2.12
N THR A 59 -3.47 9.16 2.07
CA THR A 59 -3.21 10.10 0.97
C THR A 59 -2.31 9.52 -0.13
N PHE A 60 -1.71 8.36 0.09
CA PHE A 60 -0.77 7.74 -0.85
C PHE A 60 -1.42 7.33 -2.17
N VAL A 61 -0.79 7.70 -3.29
CA VAL A 61 -1.14 7.20 -4.63
C VAL A 61 0.12 6.59 -5.25
N PRO A 62 0.12 5.27 -5.53
CA PRO A 62 1.22 4.61 -6.22
C PRO A 62 1.47 5.21 -7.60
N GLU A 63 2.71 5.18 -8.07
CA GLU A 63 3.12 5.78 -9.36
C GLU A 63 2.32 5.19 -10.53
N SER A 64 2.02 3.89 -10.48
CA SER A 64 1.21 3.22 -11.50
C SER A 64 -0.22 3.73 -11.57
N VAL A 65 -0.82 4.04 -10.42
CA VAL A 65 -2.17 4.60 -10.36
C VAL A 65 -2.15 6.08 -10.73
N GLN A 66 -1.16 6.83 -10.28
CA GLN A 66 -0.99 8.24 -10.64
C GLN A 66 -0.83 8.39 -12.16
N HIS A 67 -0.01 7.57 -12.80
CA HIS A 67 0.13 7.57 -14.25
C HIS A 67 -1.22 7.33 -14.97
N SER A 68 -2.06 6.44 -14.44
CA SER A 68 -3.38 6.16 -14.99
C SER A 68 -4.41 7.26 -14.72
N ILE A 69 -4.19 8.09 -13.70
CA ILE A 69 -4.96 9.32 -13.45
C ILE A 69 -4.54 10.40 -14.44
N ASP A 70 -3.23 10.58 -14.64
CA ASP A 70 -2.66 11.58 -15.54
C ASP A 70 -2.94 11.24 -17.02
N ASN A 71 -3.05 9.94 -17.33
CA ASN A 71 -3.31 9.41 -18.67
C ASN A 71 -4.57 8.53 -18.64
N PRO A 72 -5.77 9.14 -18.49
CA PRO A 72 -6.98 8.39 -18.24
C PRO A 72 -7.35 7.48 -19.41
N SER A 73 -7.76 6.26 -19.06
CA SER A 73 -8.31 5.27 -19.98
C SER A 73 -9.63 4.74 -19.43
N TRP A 74 -10.32 3.91 -20.22
CA TRP A 74 -11.52 3.19 -19.77
C TRP A 74 -11.30 2.34 -18.51
N SER A 75 -10.05 1.99 -18.18
CA SER A 75 -9.69 1.18 -17.02
C SER A 75 -9.35 1.99 -15.76
N THR A 76 -9.18 3.32 -15.86
CA THR A 76 -8.69 4.16 -14.75
C THR A 76 -9.56 4.05 -13.50
N GLY A 77 -10.89 4.06 -13.64
CA GLY A 77 -11.81 3.90 -12.50
C GLY A 77 -11.57 2.58 -11.74
N LYS A 78 -11.42 1.47 -12.47
CA LYS A 78 -11.11 0.16 -11.89
C LYS A 78 -9.76 0.14 -11.17
N GLN A 79 -8.77 0.89 -11.65
CA GLN A 79 -7.48 0.99 -10.96
C GLN A 79 -7.60 1.73 -9.63
N ILE A 80 -8.38 2.81 -9.58
CA ILE A 80 -8.65 3.56 -8.34
C ILE A 80 -9.43 2.68 -7.34
N GLU A 81 -10.43 1.93 -7.82
CA GLU A 81 -11.16 0.98 -6.97
C GLU A 81 -10.23 -0.09 -6.36
N ARG A 82 -9.32 -0.67 -7.17
CA ARG A 82 -8.32 -1.61 -6.68
C ARG A 82 -7.38 -0.99 -5.65
N LEU A 83 -6.93 0.25 -5.87
CA LEU A 83 -6.13 0.98 -4.90
C LEU A 83 -6.87 1.09 -3.56
N ASN A 84 -8.13 1.48 -3.56
CA ASN A 84 -8.91 1.63 -2.34
C ASN A 84 -9.12 0.29 -1.62
N MET A 85 -9.37 -0.79 -2.36
CA MET A 85 -9.45 -2.15 -1.78
C MET A 85 -8.12 -2.57 -1.14
N ALA A 86 -7.00 -2.35 -1.81
CA ALA A 86 -5.68 -2.67 -1.29
C ALA A 86 -5.36 -1.84 -0.03
N LYS A 87 -5.67 -0.54 -0.02
CA LYS A 87 -5.51 0.31 1.17
C LYS A 87 -6.30 -0.21 2.37
N GLY A 88 -7.57 -0.59 2.17
CA GLY A 88 -8.39 -1.16 3.24
C GLY A 88 -7.82 -2.48 3.79
N LEU A 89 -7.29 -3.33 2.91
CA LEU A 89 -6.63 -4.57 3.31
C LEU A 89 -5.34 -4.32 4.11
N ILE A 90 -4.51 -3.36 3.66
CA ILE A 90 -3.30 -2.95 4.37
C ILE A 90 -3.66 -2.40 5.75
N GLU A 91 -4.63 -1.49 5.82
CA GLU A 91 -5.09 -0.90 7.08
C GLU A 91 -5.53 -1.99 8.07
N SER A 92 -6.37 -2.93 7.62
CA SER A 92 -6.84 -4.03 8.45
C SER A 92 -5.69 -4.84 9.05
N ARG A 93 -4.69 -5.22 8.23
CA ARG A 93 -3.54 -5.99 8.72
C ARG A 93 -2.62 -5.20 9.61
N VAL A 94 -2.42 -3.90 9.34
CA VAL A 94 -1.63 -3.03 10.22
C VAL A 94 -2.30 -2.92 11.59
N ARG A 95 -3.62 -2.69 11.64
CA ARG A 95 -4.36 -2.62 12.90
C ARG A 95 -4.35 -3.94 13.67
N GLU A 96 -4.44 -5.07 12.97
CA GLU A 96 -4.35 -6.40 13.59
C GLU A 96 -2.97 -6.64 14.20
N ARG A 97 -1.89 -6.36 13.45
CA ARG A 97 -0.51 -6.66 13.88
C ARG A 97 0.06 -5.66 14.88
N PHE A 98 -0.33 -4.39 14.78
CA PHE A 98 0.13 -3.30 15.64
C PHE A 98 -0.98 -2.81 16.58
N GLY A 99 -1.98 -3.65 16.88
CA GLY A 99 -3.14 -3.29 17.70
C GLY A 99 -2.77 -2.66 19.05
N SER A 100 -1.64 -3.05 19.64
CA SER A 100 -1.12 -2.46 20.88
C SER A 100 -0.79 -0.97 20.77
N GLU A 101 -0.34 -0.47 19.60
CA GLU A 101 -0.10 0.96 19.36
C GLU A 101 -1.39 1.78 19.31
N PHE A 102 -2.52 1.12 19.00
CA PHE A 102 -3.83 1.73 18.94
C PHE A 102 -4.63 1.56 20.25
N SER A 103 -4.17 0.71 21.16
CA SER A 103 -4.85 0.38 22.42
C SER A 103 -4.58 1.38 23.56
N GLY A 104 -3.79 2.44 23.29
CA GLY A 104 -3.41 3.46 24.28
C GLY A 104 -4.40 4.63 24.47
N ASP A 105 -5.47 4.72 23.67
CA ASP A 105 -6.49 5.78 23.76
C ASP A 105 -7.79 5.32 24.46
N ILE A 106 -7.67 4.52 25.52
CA ILE A 106 -8.78 4.28 26.45
C ILE A 106 -8.31 4.68 27.85
N THR A 107 -8.27 6.00 28.09
CA THR A 107 -8.32 6.53 29.46
C THR A 107 -9.80 6.81 29.76
N PRO A 108 -10.42 6.16 30.77
CA PRO A 108 -11.74 6.54 31.27
C PRO A 108 -11.76 7.97 31.82
#